data_AF-A0A378AEL5-F1
#
_entry.id   AF-A0A378AEL5-F1
#
_cell.length_a   1.000
_cell.length_b   1.000
_cell.length_c   1.000
_cell.angle_alpha   90.00
_cell.angle_beta   90.00
_cell.angle_gamma   90.00
#
_symmetry.space_group_name_H-M   'P 1'
#
loop_
_entity.id
_entity.type
_entity.pdbx_description
1 polymer ?
#
loop_
_entity_poly.entity_id
_entity_poly.type
_entity_poly.pdbx_seq_one_letter_code
_entity_poly.pdbx_strand_id
1 'polypeptide(L)'
;MSNILAELLSEGLIGHSTEHLSKRGVNSGSYQIPEHGAWTLCMNITPTSIEYQLADARLLAVDGHQHLPVNAPTPQALLEAIVECWRHIHRRYPQHSINLALGVHGQVDPITGVSPNHAPGTLENTDRNKVSA
;
A
#
# COMPACT_ATOMS: atom_id res chain seq x y z
N MET A 1 8.65 -33.65 -2.04
CA MET A 1 9.17 -32.32 -2.40
C MET A 1 7.99 -31.58 -3.02
N SER A 2 7.45 -30.58 -2.32
CA SER A 2 6.32 -29.81 -2.84
C SER A 2 6.81 -28.96 -4.00
N ASN A 3 6.07 -28.97 -5.10
CA ASN A 3 6.34 -28.10 -6.23
C ASN A 3 5.68 -26.76 -5.91
N ILE A 4 6.48 -25.73 -5.61
CA ILE A 4 6.01 -24.37 -5.30
C ILE A 4 5.01 -23.88 -6.36
N LEU A 5 5.19 -24.25 -7.62
CA LEU A 5 4.26 -23.91 -8.69
C LEU A 5 2.88 -24.56 -8.52
N ALA A 6 2.80 -25.79 -8.02
CA ALA A 6 1.53 -26.46 -7.76
C ALA A 6 0.79 -25.82 -6.58
N GLU A 7 1.52 -25.37 -5.54
CA GLU A 7 0.93 -24.61 -4.43
C GLU A 7 0.38 -23.27 -4.92
N LEU A 8 1.18 -22.48 -5.64
CA LEU A 8 0.77 -21.18 -6.18
C LEU A 8 -0.40 -21.28 -7.17
N LEU A 9 -0.47 -22.35 -7.98
CA LEU A 9 -1.62 -22.64 -8.84
C LEU A 9 -2.87 -22.98 -8.03
N SER A 10 -2.71 -23.81 -6.98
CA SER A 10 -3.83 -24.21 -6.12
C SER A 10 -4.40 -23.02 -5.32
N GLU A 11 -3.55 -22.07 -4.96
CA GLU A 11 -3.93 -20.82 -4.29
C GLU A 11 -4.45 -19.75 -5.27
N GLY A 12 -4.39 -20.02 -6.58
CA GLY A 12 -4.83 -19.09 -7.61
C GLY A 12 -3.96 -17.84 -7.73
N LEU A 13 -2.73 -17.87 -7.23
CA LEU A 13 -1.76 -16.77 -7.32
C LEU A 13 -1.04 -16.72 -8.67
N ILE A 14 -1.06 -17.83 -9.41
CA ILE A 14 -0.59 -17.92 -10.80
C ILE A 14 -1.61 -18.69 -11.64
N GLY A 15 -1.70 -18.37 -12.93
CA GLY A 15 -2.45 -19.11 -13.94
C GLY A 15 -1.53 -19.62 -15.04
N HIS A 16 -2.00 -20.58 -15.83
CA HIS A 16 -1.28 -21.02 -17.02
C HIS A 16 -1.38 -19.95 -18.13
N SER A 17 -0.24 -19.60 -18.72
CA SER A 17 -0.16 -18.77 -19.91
C SER A 17 -0.16 -19.66 -21.16
N THR A 18 -1.02 -19.33 -22.11
CA THR A 18 -1.15 -20.03 -23.40
C THR A 18 -0.21 -19.48 -24.48
N GLU A 19 0.48 -18.36 -24.22
CA GLU A 19 1.25 -17.62 -25.24
C GLU A 19 2.60 -18.28 -25.59
N HIS A 20 3.16 -19.14 -24.74
CA HIS A 20 4.48 -19.75 -24.95
C HIS A 20 4.47 -21.29 -24.84
N LEU A 21 3.53 -21.94 -25.52
CA LEU A 21 3.55 -23.40 -25.68
C LEU A 21 4.68 -23.80 -26.66
N SER A 22 5.87 -24.10 -26.14
CA SER A 22 6.91 -24.74 -26.95
C SER A 22 6.45 -26.16 -27.32
N LYS A 23 6.37 -26.46 -28.62
CA LYS A 23 5.97 -27.78 -29.15
C LYS A 23 7.04 -28.88 -28.96
N ARG A 24 8.06 -28.66 -28.13
CA ARG A 24 9.17 -29.60 -27.93
C ARG A 24 9.77 -29.46 -26.53
N GLY A 25 9.64 -30.52 -25.74
CA GLY A 25 10.30 -30.66 -24.44
C GLY A 25 9.30 -30.67 -23.30
N VAL A 26 9.53 -31.55 -22.33
CA VAL A 26 8.79 -31.68 -21.07
C VAL A 26 9.02 -30.40 -20.26
N ASN A 27 8.28 -29.35 -20.59
CA ASN A 27 8.30 -28.10 -19.85
C ASN A 27 6.88 -27.86 -19.36
N SER A 28 6.72 -27.62 -18.06
CA SER A 28 5.44 -27.55 -17.33
C SER A 28 4.55 -26.35 -17.70
N GLY A 29 4.73 -25.78 -18.90
CA GLY A 29 4.02 -24.61 -19.39
C GLY A 29 4.63 -23.29 -18.91
N SER A 30 4.09 -22.19 -19.43
CA SER A 30 4.35 -20.83 -18.94
C SER A 30 3.28 -20.44 -17.91
N TYR A 31 3.65 -19.60 -16.95
CA TYR A 31 2.75 -19.12 -15.89
C TYR A 31 2.66 -17.59 -15.93
N GLN A 32 1.50 -17.06 -15.54
CA GLN A 32 1.25 -15.62 -15.47
C GLN A 32 0.52 -15.24 -14.19
N ILE A 33 0.64 -13.97 -13.78
CA ILE A 33 -0.19 -13.41 -12.71
C ILE A 33 -1.66 -13.42 -13.19
N PRO A 34 -2.60 -13.85 -12.35
CA PRO A 34 -4.02 -13.87 -12.69
C PRO A 34 -4.51 -12.49 -13.16
N GLU A 35 -5.34 -12.50 -14.20
CA GLU A 35 -6.02 -11.28 -14.68
C GLU A 35 -7.09 -10.79 -13.70
N HIS A 36 -7.57 -11.68 -12.83
CA HIS A 36 -8.60 -11.42 -11.83
C HIS A 36 -8.02 -11.53 -10.43
N GLY A 37 -8.38 -10.59 -9.55
CA GLY A 37 -7.88 -10.55 -8.18
C GLY A 37 -8.21 -9.23 -7.50
N ALA A 38 -7.71 -9.07 -6.28
CA ALA A 38 -7.85 -7.82 -5.56
C ALA A 38 -7.10 -6.70 -6.28
N TRP A 39 -7.75 -5.56 -6.42
CA TRP A 39 -7.12 -4.33 -6.90
C TRP A 39 -6.32 -3.69 -5.77
N THR A 40 -5.44 -2.76 -6.12
CA THR A 40 -4.67 -2.01 -5.13
C THR A 40 -4.85 -0.52 -5.37
N LEU A 41 -5.31 0.20 -4.35
CA LEU A 41 -5.34 1.66 -4.32
C LEU A 41 -4.03 2.15 -3.71
N CYS A 42 -3.17 2.69 -4.56
CA CYS A 42 -1.91 3.28 -4.16
C CYS A 42 -2.12 4.75 -3.84
N MET A 43 -1.78 5.20 -2.63
CA MET A 43 -1.83 6.61 -2.24
C MET A 43 -0.45 7.11 -1.81
N ASN A 44 -0.05 8.28 -2.29
CA ASN A 44 1.07 9.04 -1.78
C ASN A 44 0.52 10.28 -1.05
N ILE A 45 0.86 10.41 0.23
CA ILE A 45 0.18 11.31 1.15
C ILE A 45 1.15 12.32 1.74
N THR A 46 0.75 13.59 1.67
CA THR A 46 1.34 14.71 2.40
C THR A 46 0.25 15.47 3.17
N PRO A 47 0.59 16.32 4.14
CA PRO A 47 -0.40 17.18 4.81
C PRO A 47 -1.17 18.12 3.86
N THR A 48 -0.65 18.33 2.65
CA THR A 48 -1.18 19.28 1.66
C THR A 48 -1.77 18.62 0.41
N SER A 49 -1.53 17.33 0.19
CA SER A 49 -2.01 16.62 -0.99
C SER A 49 -2.13 15.11 -0.75
N ILE A 50 -3.10 14.52 -1.43
CA ILE A 50 -3.21 13.07 -1.61
C ILE A 50 -3.16 12.80 -3.10
N GLU A 51 -2.12 12.12 -3.53
CA GLU A 51 -2.00 11.57 -4.87
C GLU A 51 -2.41 10.10 -4.83
N TYR A 52 -3.17 9.64 -5.81
CA TYR A 52 -3.56 8.23 -5.83
C TYR A 52 -3.75 7.65 -7.23
N GLN A 53 -3.63 6.34 -7.32
CA GLN A 53 -3.87 5.57 -8.54
C GLN A 53 -4.41 4.18 -8.20
N LEU A 54 -5.39 3.71 -8.98
CA LEU A 54 -5.94 2.37 -8.84
C LEU A 54 -5.24 1.42 -9.82
N ALA A 55 -4.80 0.27 -9.30
CA ALA A 55 -4.11 -0.76 -10.08
C ALA A 55 -4.85 -2.11 -9.99
N ASP A 56 -4.86 -2.86 -11.10
CA ASP A 56 -5.46 -4.19 -11.18
C ASP A 56 -4.61 -5.24 -10.44
N ALA A 57 -5.04 -6.50 -10.48
CA ALA A 57 -4.32 -7.62 -9.85
C ALA A 57 -2.89 -7.83 -10.39
N ARG A 58 -2.58 -7.29 -11.58
CA ARG A 58 -1.26 -7.33 -12.23
C ARG A 58 -0.48 -6.03 -12.03
N LEU A 59 -0.96 -5.14 -11.15
CA LEU A 59 -0.43 -3.81 -10.90
C LEU A 59 -0.46 -2.88 -12.12
N LEU A 60 -1.35 -3.12 -13.08
CA LEU A 60 -1.57 -2.22 -14.20
C LEU A 60 -2.58 -1.15 -13.81
N ALA A 61 -2.34 0.08 -14.24
CA ALA A 61 -3.23 1.21 -13.98
C ALA A 61 -4.63 0.95 -14.56
N VAL A 62 -5.65 0.99 -13.71
CA VAL A 62 -7.07 0.93 -14.09
C VAL A 62 -7.56 2.29 -14.54
N ASP A 63 -7.06 3.36 -13.90
CA ASP A 63 -7.41 4.74 -14.17
C ASP A 63 -6.18 5.66 -14.27
N GLY A 64 -6.45 6.90 -14.66
CA GLY A 64 -5.45 7.96 -14.66
C GLY A 64 -5.10 8.37 -13.23
N HIS A 65 -3.83 8.69 -13.02
CA HIS A 65 -3.35 9.26 -11.76
C HIS A 65 -4.18 10.48 -11.34
N GLN A 66 -4.56 10.52 -10.06
CA GLN A 66 -5.36 11.59 -9.47
C GLN A 66 -4.55 12.36 -8.44
N HIS A 67 -4.78 13.67 -8.38
CA HIS A 67 -4.17 14.56 -7.40
C HIS A 67 -5.27 15.35 -6.68
N LEU A 68 -5.40 15.12 -5.38
CA LEU A 68 -6.37 15.77 -4.52
C LEU A 68 -5.65 16.74 -3.57
N PRO A 69 -5.79 18.06 -3.73
CA PRO A 69 -5.28 19.01 -2.75
C PRO A 69 -6.09 18.87 -1.45
N VAL A 70 -5.40 18.81 -0.31
CA VAL A 70 -6.01 18.76 1.02
C VAL A 70 -5.37 19.80 1.94
N ASN A 71 -6.07 20.20 2.99
CA ASN A 71 -5.49 21.00 4.07
C ASN A 71 -5.69 20.24 5.38
N ALA A 72 -4.69 19.45 5.75
CA ALA A 72 -4.71 18.62 6.94
C ALA A 72 -3.69 19.13 7.97
N PRO A 73 -4.04 20.18 8.76
CA PRO A 73 -3.12 20.76 9.74
C PRO A 73 -2.86 19.83 10.94
N THR A 74 -3.65 18.76 11.10
CA THR A 74 -3.49 17.75 12.16
C THR A 74 -3.46 16.35 11.57
N PRO A 75 -2.79 15.37 12.24
CA PRO A 75 -2.80 13.97 11.80
C PRO A 75 -4.23 13.40 11.68
N GLN A 76 -5.13 13.81 12.56
CA GLN A 76 -6.53 13.38 12.52
C GLN A 76 -7.25 13.87 11.25
N ALA A 77 -7.04 15.13 10.87
CA ALA A 77 -7.59 15.68 9.63
C ALA A 77 -7.03 14.95 8.39
N LEU A 78 -5.76 14.51 8.45
CA LEU A 78 -5.16 13.72 7.37
C LEU A 78 -5.79 12.33 7.27
N LEU A 79 -6.00 11.66 8.40
CA LEU A 79 -6.68 10.37 8.46
C LEU A 79 -8.11 10.47 7.91
N GLU A 80 -8.85 11.53 8.26
CA GLU A 80 -10.19 11.77 7.72
C GLU A 80 -10.18 11.95 6.20
N ALA A 81 -9.19 12.69 5.66
CA ALA A 81 -9.03 12.86 4.23
C ALA A 81 -8.72 11.54 3.49
N ILE A 82 -7.84 10.70 4.07
CA ILE A 82 -7.53 9.36 3.53
C ILE A 82 -8.78 8.48 3.53
N VAL A 83 -9.53 8.47 4.63
CA VAL A 83 -10.76 7.68 4.76
C VAL A 83 -11.81 8.10 3.73
N GLU A 84 -11.99 9.41 3.51
CA GLU A 84 -12.95 9.89 2.53
C GLU A 84 -12.52 9.54 1.10
N CYS A 85 -11.22 9.63 0.80
CA CYS A 85 -10.66 9.16 -0.48
C CYS A 85 -10.94 7.66 -0.69
N TRP A 86 -10.67 6.82 0.31
CA TRP A 86 -10.96 5.39 0.23
C TRP A 86 -12.47 5.12 0.03
N ARG A 87 -13.34 5.80 0.78
CA ARG A 87 -14.80 5.65 0.63
C ARG A 87 -15.28 6.04 -0.77
N HIS A 88 -14.71 7.09 -1.35
CA HIS A 88 -15.03 7.51 -2.71
C HIS A 88 -14.73 6.40 -3.72
N ILE A 89 -13.53 5.80 -3.63
CA ILE A 89 -13.13 4.71 -4.53
C ILE A 89 -13.96 3.44 -4.29
N HIS A 90 -14.20 3.08 -3.03
CA HIS A 90 -14.99 1.89 -2.68
C HIS A 90 -16.46 2.01 -3.16
N ARG A 91 -17.04 3.22 -3.14
CA ARG A 91 -18.38 3.45 -3.71
C ARG A 91 -18.41 3.35 -5.22
N ARG A 92 -17.31 3.73 -5.89
CA ARG A 92 -17.18 3.66 -7.35
C ARG A 92 -16.99 2.22 -7.85
N TYR A 93 -16.32 1.38 -7.06
CA TYR A 93 -16.00 -0.01 -7.41
C TYR A 93 -16.45 -1.01 -6.34
N PRO A 94 -17.77 -1.10 -6.03
CA PRO A 94 -18.27 -1.87 -4.90
C PRO A 94 -18.15 -3.40 -5.07
N GLN A 95 -17.90 -3.88 -6.29
CA GLN A 95 -17.75 -5.30 -6.59
C GLN A 95 -16.30 -5.80 -6.50
N HIS A 96 -15.32 -4.89 -6.30
CA HIS A 96 -13.91 -5.24 -6.25
C HIS A 96 -13.39 -5.21 -4.82
N SER A 97 -12.63 -6.24 -4.44
CA SER A 97 -11.78 -6.17 -3.26
C SER A 97 -10.61 -5.24 -3.57
N ILE A 98 -10.36 -4.25 -2.71
CA ILE A 98 -9.33 -3.23 -2.92
C ILE A 98 -8.39 -3.19 -1.71
N ASN A 99 -7.15 -3.60 -1.93
CA ASN A 99 -6.05 -3.43 -0.99
C ASN A 99 -5.63 -1.95 -0.95
N LEU A 100 -5.16 -1.48 0.20
CA LEU A 100 -4.71 -0.12 0.38
C LEU A 100 -3.19 -0.09 0.59
N ALA A 101 -2.47 0.64 -0.25
CA ALA A 101 -1.03 0.87 -0.13
C ALA A 101 -0.77 2.36 0.12
N LEU A 102 -0.15 2.69 1.25
CA LEU A 102 0.08 4.07 1.68
C LEU A 102 1.58 4.40 1.68
N GLY A 103 1.96 5.38 0.86
CA GLY A 103 3.23 6.08 0.96
C GLY A 103 3.03 7.35 1.79
N VAL A 104 3.73 7.46 2.91
CA VAL A 104 3.71 8.65 3.77
C VAL A 104 5.10 9.24 3.83
N HIS A 105 5.21 10.57 3.67
CA HIS A 105 6.48 11.26 3.76
C HIS A 105 7.01 11.28 5.21
N GLY A 106 8.01 10.44 5.51
CA GLY A 106 8.66 10.33 6.83
C GLY A 106 9.32 8.96 7.03
N GLN A 107 10.03 8.76 8.15
CA GLN A 107 10.44 7.41 8.54
C GLN A 107 9.21 6.65 9.02
N VAL A 108 8.83 5.57 8.34
CA VAL A 108 7.73 4.69 8.75
C VAL A 108 8.33 3.32 9.01
N ASP A 109 8.06 2.76 10.20
CA ASP A 109 8.32 1.34 10.44
C ASP A 109 7.31 0.53 9.62
N PRO A 110 7.75 -0.25 8.62
CA PRO A 110 6.86 -0.98 7.72
C PRO A 110 6.13 -2.15 8.39
N ILE A 111 6.55 -2.58 9.59
CA ILE A 111 5.89 -3.64 10.35
C ILE A 111 4.72 -3.07 11.16
N THR A 112 4.90 -1.88 11.76
CA THR A 112 3.92 -1.28 12.67
C THR A 112 3.11 -0.14 12.05
N GLY A 113 3.56 0.42 10.93
CA GLY A 113 2.93 1.54 10.23
C GLY A 113 3.11 2.90 10.91
N VAL A 114 3.97 3.02 11.94
CA VAL A 114 4.19 4.25 12.70
C VAL A 114 5.63 4.77 12.55
N SER A 115 5.84 6.07 12.75
CA SER A 115 7.18 6.66 12.73
C SER A 115 7.90 6.46 14.07
N PRO A 116 9.12 5.89 14.10
CA PRO A 116 9.87 5.66 15.35
C PRO A 116 10.23 6.92 16.15
N ASN A 117 10.06 8.13 15.60
CA ASN A 117 10.58 9.37 16.20
C ASN A 117 9.61 10.13 17.11
N HIS A 118 8.50 9.53 17.56
CA HIS A 118 7.64 10.13 18.58
C HIS A 118 7.90 9.50 19.95
N ALA A 119 9.02 9.84 20.59
CA ALA A 119 9.21 9.60 22.02
C ALA A 119 8.45 10.69 22.82
N PRO A 120 7.47 10.35 23.68
CA PRO A 120 6.87 11.32 24.58
C PRO A 120 7.82 11.58 25.77
N GLY A 121 8.27 12.82 25.90
CA GLY A 121 8.74 13.39 27.17
C GLY A 121 10.17 13.03 27.61
N THR A 122 11.15 13.84 27.18
CA THR A 122 12.30 14.13 28.05
C THR A 122 11.93 15.32 28.93
N LEU A 123 11.28 15.04 30.06
CA LEU A 123 11.25 15.98 31.18
C LEU A 123 12.68 16.03 31.72
N GLU A 124 13.41 17.07 31.32
CA GLU A 124 14.73 17.40 31.83
C GLU A 124 14.58 17.83 33.29
N ASN A 125 14.68 16.86 34.19
CA ASN A 125 14.76 17.09 35.61
C ASN A 125 16.25 17.23 35.96
N THR A 126 16.79 18.45 35.95
CA THR A 126 18.05 18.76 36.64
C THR A 126 17.94 20.12 37.31
N ASP A 127 17.23 20.10 38.43
CA ASP A 127 17.35 21.09 39.48
C ASP A 127 18.67 20.83 40.25
N ARG A 128 19.80 21.31 39.71
CA ARG A 128 21.08 21.45 40.43
C ARG A 128 21.94 22.54 39.78
N ASN A 129 21.74 23.81 40.14
CA ASN A 129 22.75 24.52 40.92
C ASN A 129 22.23 25.91 41.35
N LYS A 130 22.21 26.13 42.65
CA LYS A 130 22.09 27.46 43.24
C LYS A 130 23.35 28.27 42.91
N VAL A 131 23.12 29.43 42.31
CA VAL A 131 23.77 30.73 42.54
C VAL A 131 25.09 30.69 43.32
N SER A 132 26.19 31.05 42.64
CA SER A 132 27.40 31.57 43.28
C SER A 132 27.23 33.06 43.51
N ALA A 133 27.14 33.47 44.78
CA ALA A 133 27.58 34.76 45.35
C ALA A 133 27.54 34.65 46.88
#